data_AF-H1VWX4-F1
#
_entry.id   AF-H1VWX4-F1
#
_cell.length_a   1.000
_cell.length_b   1.000
_cell.length_c   1.000
_cell.angle_alpha   90.00
_cell.angle_beta   90.00
_cell.angle_gamma   90.00
#
_symmetry.space_group_name_H-M   'P 1'
#
loop_
_entity.id
_entity.type
_entity.pdbx_description
1 polymer ?
#
loop_
_entity_poly.entity_id
_entity_poly.type
_entity_poly.pdbx_seq_one_letter_code
_entity_poly.pdbx_strand_id
1 'polypeptide(L)'
;MNLRLLSYAALLLGSRASADHAEQRPLRSDDQSREGHHHPRVVSPDLDAYIEGIMREWHAPGLAVAIVDGDKTWAKGYGYAVLNNSTPVTPHTLFYTGSTTKSFTAAALSLLVDDAATAAAAANNSSLYAGLTWQTPVSSILRDDFVLSDDWATAHVTVEDALSHRTGYPRHDLASARTARDTVRLLRHLPLAAEPRTRFLYSNK
;
A
#
# COMPACT_ATOMS: atom_id res chain seq x y z
N MET A 1 -14.85 29.94 -46.58
CA MET A 1 -13.76 29.31 -47.37
C MET A 1 -12.48 30.09 -47.14
N ASN A 2 -11.59 29.59 -46.28
CA ASN A 2 -10.12 29.64 -46.43
C ASN A 2 -9.42 29.15 -45.14
N LEU A 3 -8.76 28.01 -45.29
CA LEU A 3 -7.80 27.38 -44.39
C LEU A 3 -6.63 28.32 -44.07
N ARG A 4 -6.15 28.30 -42.82
CA ARG A 4 -4.71 28.42 -42.50
C ARG A 4 -4.35 27.48 -41.35
N LEU A 5 -3.65 26.41 -41.69
CA LEU A 5 -2.75 25.68 -40.79
C LEU A 5 -1.67 26.64 -40.28
N LEU A 6 -1.32 26.57 -39.00
CA LEU A 6 0.01 26.88 -38.50
C LEU A 6 0.35 25.94 -37.34
N SER A 7 1.50 25.32 -37.50
CA SER A 7 2.04 24.17 -36.79
C SER A 7 2.43 24.50 -35.36
N TYR A 8 2.07 23.64 -34.39
CA TYR A 8 2.65 23.66 -33.05
C TYR A 8 3.79 22.65 -33.00
N ALA A 9 5.03 23.15 -32.98
CA ALA A 9 6.22 22.35 -32.74
C ALA A 9 6.36 22.15 -31.22
N ALA A 10 6.11 20.93 -30.75
CA ALA A 10 6.40 20.52 -29.38
C ALA A 10 7.92 20.31 -29.24
N LEU A 11 8.59 21.20 -28.52
CA LEU A 11 9.98 21.04 -28.10
C LEU A 11 10.00 20.12 -26.86
N LEU A 12 10.00 18.80 -27.07
CA LEU A 12 10.28 17.83 -26.02
C LEU A 12 11.79 17.78 -25.78
N LEU A 13 12.26 18.59 -24.83
CA LEU A 13 13.56 18.36 -24.19
C LEU A 13 13.43 17.14 -23.27
N GLY A 14 13.64 15.96 -23.86
CA GLY A 14 13.84 14.73 -23.11
C GLY A 14 15.19 14.77 -22.39
N SER A 15 15.19 15.26 -21.15
CA SER A 15 16.24 14.89 -20.21
C SER A 15 16.05 13.41 -19.89
N ARG A 16 17.00 12.59 -20.37
CA ARG A 16 17.16 11.19 -20.03
C ARG A 16 17.24 11.05 -18.52
N ALA A 17 16.15 10.64 -17.87
CA ALA A 17 16.28 9.89 -16.64
C ALA A 17 16.74 8.50 -17.06
N SER A 18 18.05 8.24 -16.93
CA SER A 18 18.54 6.87 -16.87
C SER A 18 17.69 6.18 -15.81
N ALA A 19 16.95 5.15 -16.22
CA ALA A 19 16.44 4.17 -15.28
C ALA A 19 17.68 3.40 -14.77
N ASP A 20 18.42 4.04 -13.87
CA ASP A 20 19.31 3.33 -12.98
C ASP A 20 18.39 2.38 -12.24
N HIS A 21 18.54 1.10 -12.54
CA HIS A 21 17.83 0.01 -11.89
C HIS A 21 17.74 0.34 -10.41
N ALA A 22 16.52 0.49 -9.90
CA ALA A 22 16.25 0.54 -8.48
C ALA A 22 16.62 -0.84 -7.91
N GLU A 23 17.92 -1.09 -7.79
CA GLU A 23 18.44 -2.19 -7.01
C GLU A 23 17.90 -1.99 -5.59
N GLN A 24 17.07 -2.92 -5.16
CA GLN A 24 16.70 -3.04 -3.77
C GLN A 24 17.99 -3.34 -2.99
N ARG A 25 18.65 -2.30 -2.49
CA ARG A 25 19.86 -2.43 -1.69
C ARG A 25 19.46 -2.98 -0.33
N PRO A 26 19.92 -4.19 0.05
CA PRO A 26 19.70 -4.69 1.40
C PRO A 26 20.29 -3.69 2.40
N LEU A 27 19.60 -3.46 3.50
CA LEU A 27 20.11 -2.70 4.63
C LEU A 27 21.35 -3.43 5.16
N ARG A 28 22.54 -3.00 4.71
CA ARG A 28 23.80 -3.55 5.22
C ARG A 28 23.98 -3.05 6.64
N SER A 29 24.27 -3.95 7.57
CA SER A 29 24.70 -3.63 8.93
C SER A 29 26.00 -2.81 8.97
N ASP A 30 26.71 -2.76 7.84
CA ASP A 30 28.10 -2.31 7.75
C ASP A 30 28.24 -0.92 7.14
N ASP A 31 27.18 -0.08 7.11
CA ASP A 31 27.32 1.34 6.74
C ASP A 31 27.98 2.15 7.88
N GLN A 32 29.12 1.63 8.35
CA GLN A 32 30.13 2.38 9.07
C GLN A 32 30.76 3.36 8.07
N SER A 33 30.18 4.54 7.98
CA SER A 33 30.83 5.79 7.59
C SER A 33 31.84 5.68 6.42
N ARG A 34 31.37 5.96 5.20
CA ARG A 34 32.27 6.55 4.20
C ARG A 34 32.82 7.87 4.76
N GLU A 35 34.15 7.94 4.84
CA GLU A 35 34.91 9.02 5.46
C GLU A 35 34.48 10.42 5.00
N GLY A 36 34.39 11.35 5.95
CA GLY A 36 34.53 12.79 5.67
C GLY A 36 33.34 13.69 6.00
N HIS A 37 32.13 13.18 6.26
CA HIS A 37 30.98 14.02 6.62
C HIS A 37 30.36 13.55 7.94
N HIS A 38 30.40 14.42 8.95
CA HIS A 38 29.68 14.23 10.22
C HIS A 38 28.16 14.23 9.96
N HIS A 39 27.64 13.09 9.49
CA HIS A 39 26.22 12.83 9.59
C HIS A 39 25.91 12.56 11.06
N PRO A 40 24.96 13.28 11.68
CA PRO A 40 24.55 12.95 13.03
C PRO A 40 24.17 11.47 13.06
N ARG A 41 24.65 10.73 14.06
CA ARG A 41 24.23 9.35 14.27
C ARG A 41 22.73 9.39 14.55
N VAL A 42 21.93 9.11 13.52
CA VAL A 42 20.46 9.14 13.61
C VAL A 42 20.00 8.13 14.67
N VAL A 43 20.72 7.01 14.80
CA VAL A 43 20.64 6.13 15.97
C VAL A 43 21.62 6.63 17.04
N SER A 44 21.14 7.48 17.94
CA SER A 44 21.88 7.96 19.09
C SER A 44 21.68 7.04 20.31
N PRO A 45 22.58 7.07 21.31
CA PRO A 45 22.36 6.39 22.58
C PRO A 45 21.05 6.79 23.28
N ASP A 46 20.62 8.04 23.11
CA ASP A 46 19.36 8.54 23.67
C ASP A 46 18.15 7.88 22.98
N LEU A 47 18.20 7.71 21.65
CA LEU A 47 17.15 7.01 20.91
C LEU A 47 17.12 5.52 21.26
N ASP A 48 18.29 4.89 21.40
CA ASP A 48 18.40 3.50 21.88
C ASP A 48 17.75 3.34 23.25
N ALA A 49 18.12 4.19 24.22
CA ALA A 49 17.56 4.16 25.58
C ALA A 49 16.05 4.40 25.60
N TYR A 50 15.55 5.30 24.74
CA TYR A 50 14.12 5.56 24.58
C TYR A 50 13.37 4.34 24.03
N ILE A 51 13.88 3.72 22.96
CA ILE A 51 13.29 2.51 22.35
C ILE A 51 13.27 1.36 23.35
N GLU A 52 14.39 1.10 24.02
CA GLU A 52 14.45 0.07 25.06
C GLU A 52 13.51 0.37 26.23
N GLY A 53 13.31 1.66 26.56
CA GLY A 53 12.32 2.12 27.52
C GLY A 53 10.90 1.72 27.14
N ILE A 54 10.48 2.03 25.90
CA ILE A 54 9.19 1.61 25.35
C ILE A 54 9.06 0.09 25.36
N MET A 55 10.10 -0.63 24.92
CA MET A 55 10.04 -2.10 24.89
C MET A 55 9.83 -2.69 26.28
N ARG A 56 10.48 -2.13 27.32
CA ARG A 56 10.26 -2.53 28.70
C ARG A 56 8.84 -2.21 29.18
N GLU A 57 8.33 -1.01 28.89
CA GLU A 57 6.98 -0.58 29.30
C GLU A 57 5.89 -1.48 28.70
N TRP A 58 6.00 -1.79 27.41
CA TRP A 58 5.01 -2.57 26.66
C TRP A 58 5.28 -4.08 26.67
N HIS A 59 6.33 -4.52 27.37
CA HIS A 59 6.79 -5.91 27.40
C HIS A 59 7.00 -6.48 25.98
N ALA A 60 7.48 -5.64 25.05
CA ALA A 60 7.74 -6.04 23.68
C ALA A 60 9.01 -6.88 23.61
N PRO A 61 8.95 -8.14 23.15
CA PRO A 61 10.10 -9.04 23.15
C PRO A 61 11.17 -8.64 22.12
N GLY A 62 10.76 -8.00 21.02
CA GLY A 62 11.65 -7.57 19.96
C GLY A 62 11.02 -6.50 19.07
N LEU A 63 11.85 -5.63 18.52
CA LEU A 63 11.46 -4.53 17.66
C LEU A 63 12.54 -4.29 16.59
N ALA A 64 12.13 -3.92 15.38
CA ALA A 64 13.04 -3.38 14.37
C ALA A 64 12.63 -1.95 14.03
N VAL A 65 13.61 -1.05 13.95
CA VAL A 65 13.40 0.35 13.59
C VAL A 65 14.26 0.67 12.39
N ALA A 66 13.65 1.30 11.38
CA ALA A 66 14.33 1.86 10.22
C ALA A 66 14.01 3.34 10.07
N ILE A 67 15.01 4.15 9.73
CA ILE A 67 14.90 5.59 9.51
C ILE A 67 15.48 5.88 8.12
N VAL A 68 14.69 6.53 7.28
CA VAL A 68 15.05 6.88 5.89
C VAL A 68 15.07 8.40 5.78
N ASP A 69 16.16 8.97 5.26
CA ASP A 69 16.32 10.39 4.97
C ASP A 69 17.00 10.55 3.61
N GLY A 70 16.23 10.92 2.58
CA GLY A 70 16.69 10.97 1.21
C GLY A 70 17.22 9.61 0.73
N ASP A 71 18.51 9.56 0.41
CA ASP A 71 19.23 8.36 -0.03
C ASP A 71 19.84 7.54 1.13
N LYS A 72 19.71 8.02 2.37
CA LYS A 72 20.28 7.38 3.55
C LYS A 72 19.24 6.53 4.25
N THR A 73 19.64 5.34 4.68
CA THR A 73 18.80 4.49 5.53
C THR A 73 19.60 3.87 6.65
N TRP A 74 19.10 3.98 7.87
CA TRP A 74 19.62 3.31 9.05
C TRP A 74 18.58 2.32 9.55
N ALA A 75 19.00 1.12 9.96
CA ALA A 75 18.10 0.15 10.56
C ALA A 75 18.78 -0.64 11.67
N LYS A 76 18.02 -0.92 12.73
CA LYS A 76 18.50 -1.67 13.89
C LYS A 76 17.39 -2.56 14.46
N GLY A 77 17.78 -3.76 14.87
CA GLY A 77 16.95 -4.67 15.66
C GLY A 77 17.25 -4.53 17.16
N TYR A 78 16.23 -4.71 17.98
CA TYR A 78 16.27 -4.66 19.43
C TYR A 78 15.59 -5.92 19.98
N GLY A 79 16.13 -6.48 21.06
CA GLY A 79 15.58 -7.67 21.71
C GLY A 79 15.64 -8.93 20.84
N TYR A 80 14.63 -9.78 20.98
CA TYR A 80 14.60 -11.13 20.43
C TYR A 80 13.37 -11.37 19.54
N ALA A 81 13.61 -11.96 18.37
CA ALA A 81 12.58 -12.43 17.45
C ALA A 81 11.90 -13.71 17.96
N VAL A 82 12.65 -14.56 18.70
CA VAL A 82 12.14 -15.81 19.28
C VAL A 82 12.55 -15.87 20.74
N LEU A 83 11.57 -15.86 21.65
CA LEU A 83 11.81 -15.86 23.10
C LEU A 83 12.57 -17.10 23.58
N ASN A 84 12.13 -18.30 23.16
CA ASN A 84 12.69 -19.56 23.69
C ASN A 84 14.11 -19.86 23.18
N ASN A 85 14.51 -19.28 22.05
CA ASN A 85 15.81 -19.51 21.43
C ASN A 85 16.72 -18.26 21.49
N SER A 86 16.28 -17.20 22.18
CA SER A 86 16.96 -15.90 22.26
C SER A 86 17.53 -15.42 20.92
N THR A 87 16.79 -15.68 19.83
CA THR A 87 17.23 -15.29 18.48
C THR A 87 17.10 -13.78 18.37
N PRO A 88 18.20 -13.03 18.15
CA PRO A 88 18.13 -11.57 18.14
C PRO A 88 17.28 -11.06 16.99
N VAL A 89 16.58 -9.95 17.20
CA VAL A 89 16.00 -9.20 16.08
C VAL A 89 17.14 -8.59 15.27
N THR A 90 17.02 -8.68 13.95
CA THR A 90 17.90 -8.01 12.99
C THR A 90 17.05 -7.17 12.03
N PRO A 91 17.66 -6.27 11.24
CA PRO A 91 16.94 -5.61 10.14
C PRO A 91 16.33 -6.56 9.10
N HIS A 92 16.72 -7.84 9.09
CA HIS A 92 16.19 -8.87 8.19
C HIS A 92 15.14 -9.78 8.84
N THR A 93 14.80 -9.56 10.11
CA THR A 93 13.75 -10.31 10.78
C THR A 93 12.39 -9.98 10.17
N LEU A 94 11.62 -11.01 9.81
CA LEU A 94 10.27 -10.85 9.27
C LEU A 94 9.26 -10.60 10.40
N PHE A 95 8.39 -9.62 10.20
CA PHE A 95 7.28 -9.30 11.10
C PHE A 95 5.96 -9.34 10.33
N TYR A 96 4.88 -9.70 11.01
CA TYR A 96 3.54 -9.43 10.49
C TYR A 96 3.28 -7.93 10.57
N THR A 97 3.07 -7.31 9.42
CA THR A 97 2.89 -5.85 9.32
C THR A 97 1.41 -5.42 9.34
N GLY A 98 0.50 -6.40 9.31
CA GLY A 98 -0.92 -6.20 9.56
C GLY A 98 -1.54 -5.20 8.59
N SER A 99 -2.10 -4.11 9.11
CA SER A 99 -2.86 -3.16 8.28
C SER A 99 -2.01 -2.30 7.35
N THR A 100 -0.67 -2.26 7.53
CA THR A 100 0.20 -1.58 6.57
C THR A 100 0.21 -2.31 5.21
N THR A 101 -0.21 -3.57 5.15
CA THR A 101 -0.41 -4.31 3.89
C THR A 101 -1.39 -3.59 2.95
N LYS A 102 -2.34 -2.81 3.47
CA LYS A 102 -3.31 -2.05 2.64
C LYS A 102 -2.63 -1.06 1.71
N SER A 103 -1.54 -0.42 2.13
CA SER A 103 -0.78 0.50 1.28
C SER A 103 -0.17 -0.23 0.08
N PHE A 104 0.28 -1.47 0.27
CA PHE A 104 0.77 -2.30 -0.84
C PHE A 104 -0.38 -2.71 -1.77
N THR A 105 -1.56 -3.04 -1.25
CA THR A 105 -2.75 -3.30 -2.07
C THR A 105 -3.12 -2.09 -2.92
N ALA A 106 -3.13 -0.89 -2.33
CA ALA A 106 -3.40 0.35 -3.06
C ALA A 106 -2.33 0.63 -4.14
N ALA A 107 -1.05 0.45 -3.82
CA ALA A 107 0.04 0.60 -4.78
C ALA A 107 -0.07 -0.38 -5.95
N ALA A 108 -0.33 -1.66 -5.68
CA ALA A 108 -0.52 -2.68 -6.71
C ALA A 108 -1.71 -2.35 -7.62
N LEU A 109 -2.81 -1.83 -7.05
CA LEU A 109 -3.97 -1.43 -7.83
C LEU A 109 -3.71 -0.16 -8.66
N SER A 110 -2.88 0.76 -8.15
CA SER A 110 -2.44 1.93 -8.91
C SER A 110 -1.67 1.52 -10.16
N LEU A 111 -0.74 0.56 -10.04
CA LEU A 111 -0.04 0.02 -11.20
C LEU A 111 -1.01 -0.58 -12.21
N LEU A 112 -2.04 -1.30 -11.74
CA LEU A 112 -3.04 -1.88 -12.63
C LEU A 112 -3.91 -0.82 -13.34
N VAL A 113 -4.26 0.27 -12.65
CA VAL A 113 -5.00 1.40 -13.24
C VAL A 113 -4.14 2.12 -14.27
N ASP A 114 -2.86 2.34 -13.98
CA ASP A 114 -1.91 2.97 -14.92
C ASP A 114 -1.69 2.09 -16.16
N ASP A 115 -1.52 0.79 -15.98
CA ASP A 115 -1.43 -0.19 -17.08
C ASP A 115 -2.71 -0.21 -17.91
N ALA A 116 -3.89 -0.15 -17.27
CA ALA A 116 -5.17 -0.09 -17.98
C ALA A 116 -5.32 1.19 -18.82
N ALA A 117 -4.84 2.33 -18.31
CA ALA A 117 -4.86 3.60 -19.02
C ALA A 117 -3.93 3.58 -20.26
N THR A 118 -2.73 3.00 -20.12
CA THR A 118 -1.78 2.87 -21.24
C THR A 118 -2.21 1.81 -22.24
N ALA A 119 -2.78 0.69 -21.79
CA ALA A 119 -3.31 -0.36 -22.66
C ALA A 119 -4.54 0.11 -23.45
N ALA A 120 -5.41 0.95 -22.87
CA ALA A 120 -6.52 1.56 -23.61
C ALA A 120 -6.04 2.47 -24.76
N ALA A 121 -4.87 3.09 -24.62
CA ALA A 121 -4.24 3.88 -25.68
C ALA A 121 -3.62 3.01 -26.79
N ALA A 122 -3.25 1.76 -26.48
CA ALA A 122 -2.72 0.78 -27.42
C ALA A 122 -3.84 -0.19 -27.84
N ALA A 123 -4.57 0.16 -28.90
CA ALA A 123 -5.84 -0.40 -29.39
C ALA A 123 -5.99 -1.95 -29.55
N ASN A 124 -5.00 -2.76 -29.16
CA ASN A 124 -4.93 -4.20 -29.45
C ASN A 124 -4.77 -5.09 -28.19
N ASN A 125 -4.78 -4.55 -26.97
CA ASN A 125 -4.64 -5.36 -25.75
C ASN A 125 -5.99 -5.69 -25.12
N SER A 126 -6.45 -6.94 -25.33
CA SER A 126 -7.54 -7.58 -24.60
C SER A 126 -7.10 -7.92 -23.16
N SER A 127 -6.74 -6.91 -22.36
CA SER A 127 -6.58 -7.07 -20.92
C SER A 127 -7.96 -7.21 -20.29
N LEU A 128 -8.14 -8.17 -19.36
CA LEU A 128 -9.35 -8.31 -18.55
C LEU A 128 -9.70 -7.03 -17.76
N TYR A 129 -8.76 -6.10 -17.64
CA TYR A 129 -8.87 -4.84 -16.92
C TYR A 129 -8.73 -3.61 -17.82
N ALA A 130 -8.89 -3.76 -19.14
CA ALA A 130 -8.92 -2.62 -20.05
C ALA A 130 -10.03 -1.63 -19.61
N GLY A 131 -9.65 -0.37 -19.38
CA GLY A 131 -10.58 0.66 -18.89
C GLY A 131 -10.86 0.61 -17.37
N LEU A 132 -10.10 -0.15 -16.58
CA LEU A 132 -10.13 -0.03 -15.13
C LEU A 132 -9.70 1.38 -14.69
N THR A 133 -10.52 2.01 -13.87
CA THR A 133 -10.26 3.31 -13.26
C THR A 133 -10.59 3.27 -11.77
N TRP A 134 -10.19 4.30 -11.03
CA TRP A 134 -10.58 4.46 -9.62
C TRP A 134 -12.10 4.54 -9.43
N GLN A 135 -12.82 5.03 -10.44
CA GLN A 135 -14.29 5.15 -10.43
C GLN A 135 -15.01 3.91 -10.96
N THR A 136 -14.28 2.86 -11.35
CA THR A 136 -14.90 1.60 -11.77
C THR A 136 -15.68 0.98 -10.60
N PRO A 137 -16.96 0.64 -10.78
CA PRO A 137 -17.74 -0.10 -9.77
C PRO A 137 -17.11 -1.46 -9.47
N VAL A 138 -17.00 -1.84 -8.20
CA VAL A 138 -16.40 -3.14 -7.81
C VAL A 138 -17.22 -4.31 -8.37
N SER A 139 -18.53 -4.16 -8.46
CA SER A 139 -19.44 -5.14 -9.06
C SER A 139 -19.19 -5.39 -10.55
N SER A 140 -18.65 -4.44 -11.32
CA SER A 140 -18.30 -4.70 -12.72
C SER A 140 -17.06 -5.58 -12.87
N ILE A 141 -16.23 -5.65 -11.83
CA ILE A 141 -15.00 -6.45 -11.78
C ILE A 141 -15.31 -7.87 -11.25
N LEU A 142 -15.96 -7.94 -10.09
CA LEU A 142 -16.21 -9.20 -9.37
C LEU A 142 -17.56 -9.85 -9.72
N ARG A 143 -18.45 -9.13 -10.41
CA ARG A 143 -19.77 -9.62 -10.86
C ARG A 143 -20.56 -10.20 -9.68
N ASP A 144 -21.13 -11.39 -9.85
CA ASP A 144 -22.01 -12.05 -8.87
C ASP A 144 -21.35 -12.34 -7.50
N ASP A 145 -20.02 -12.28 -7.43
CA ASP A 145 -19.30 -12.43 -6.17
C ASP A 145 -19.47 -11.20 -5.27
N PHE A 146 -19.56 -9.98 -5.83
CA PHE A 146 -19.71 -8.73 -5.07
C PHE A 146 -21.16 -8.25 -5.05
N VAL A 147 -21.84 -8.58 -3.95
CA VAL A 147 -23.19 -8.11 -3.64
C VAL A 147 -23.19 -7.59 -2.20
N LEU A 148 -23.72 -6.39 -2.00
CA LEU A 148 -23.91 -5.76 -0.70
C LEU A 148 -25.37 -5.92 -0.26
N SER A 149 -25.68 -5.59 0.99
CA SER A 149 -27.04 -5.64 1.52
C SER A 149 -27.96 -4.53 0.98
N ASP A 150 -27.38 -3.57 0.25
CA ASP A 150 -28.07 -2.51 -0.46
C ASP A 150 -27.76 -2.58 -1.97
N ASP A 151 -28.81 -2.56 -2.79
CA ASP A 151 -28.71 -2.70 -4.25
C ASP A 151 -28.01 -1.50 -4.88
N TRP A 152 -28.26 -0.30 -4.36
CA TRP A 152 -27.61 0.91 -4.86
C TRP A 152 -26.10 0.86 -4.58
N ALA A 153 -25.69 0.52 -3.35
CA ALA A 153 -24.29 0.37 -2.98
C ALA A 153 -23.61 -0.72 -3.82
N THR A 154 -24.28 -1.84 -4.08
CA THR A 154 -23.78 -2.91 -4.96
C THR A 154 -23.44 -2.37 -6.35
N ALA A 155 -24.30 -1.55 -6.93
CA ALA A 155 -24.11 -1.00 -8.27
C ALA A 155 -23.12 0.18 -8.35
N HIS A 156 -22.91 0.92 -7.25
CA HIS A 156 -22.22 2.22 -7.31
C HIS A 156 -20.95 2.34 -6.46
N VAL A 157 -20.66 1.41 -5.55
CA VAL A 157 -19.40 1.41 -4.80
C VAL A 157 -18.23 1.16 -5.75
N THR A 158 -17.30 2.11 -5.78
CA THR A 158 -16.13 2.08 -6.67
C THR A 158 -14.90 1.50 -5.99
N VAL A 159 -13.87 1.23 -6.80
CA VAL A 159 -12.53 0.88 -6.33
C VAL A 159 -11.98 1.92 -5.34
N GLU A 160 -12.12 3.21 -5.65
CA GLU A 160 -11.73 4.30 -4.76
C GLU A 160 -12.49 4.24 -3.43
N ASP A 161 -13.81 4.00 -3.48
CA ASP A 161 -14.64 3.93 -2.28
C ASP A 161 -14.16 2.82 -1.32
N ALA A 162 -13.80 1.66 -1.88
CA ALA A 162 -13.29 0.50 -1.14
C ALA A 162 -11.92 0.79 -0.49
N LEU A 163 -10.97 1.35 -1.24
CA LEU A 163 -9.63 1.66 -0.73
C LEU A 163 -9.60 2.81 0.27
N SER A 164 -10.58 3.72 0.21
CA SER A 164 -10.65 4.90 1.08
C SER A 164 -11.65 4.76 2.23
N HIS A 165 -12.13 3.54 2.51
CA HIS A 165 -12.99 3.25 3.65
C HIS A 165 -14.31 4.05 3.66
N ARG A 166 -14.92 4.23 2.49
CA ARG A 166 -16.16 5.02 2.33
C ARG A 166 -17.29 4.24 1.65
N THR A 167 -17.28 2.92 1.79
CA THR A 167 -18.33 2.02 1.28
C THR A 167 -19.60 2.02 2.12
N GLY A 168 -19.56 2.59 3.34
CA GLY A 168 -20.64 2.52 4.31
C GLY A 168 -20.63 1.24 5.17
N TYR A 169 -19.73 0.29 4.89
CA TYR A 169 -19.55 -0.91 5.69
C TYR A 169 -18.60 -0.67 6.87
N PRO A 170 -19.02 -0.96 8.12
CA PRO A 170 -18.12 -0.99 9.25
C PRO A 170 -17.25 -2.27 9.21
N ARG A 171 -16.34 -2.39 10.18
CA ARG A 171 -15.32 -3.44 10.25
C ARG A 171 -15.81 -4.87 10.02
N HIS A 172 -16.92 -5.26 10.67
CA HIS A 172 -17.45 -6.63 10.65
C HIS A 172 -16.38 -7.71 10.86
N ASP A 173 -15.39 -7.47 11.75
CA ASP A 173 -14.16 -8.26 11.85
C ASP A 173 -14.41 -9.76 12.13
N LEU A 174 -15.53 -10.11 12.78
CA LEU A 174 -15.91 -11.48 13.09
C LEU A 174 -16.58 -12.21 11.92
N ALA A 175 -17.10 -11.49 10.94
CA ALA A 175 -17.59 -12.11 9.72
C ALA A 175 -16.37 -12.50 8.90
N SER A 176 -16.05 -13.78 8.76
CA SER A 176 -14.98 -14.21 7.86
C SER A 176 -15.31 -15.59 7.30
N ALA A 177 -14.70 -15.93 6.17
CA ALA A 177 -14.84 -17.24 5.56
C ALA A 177 -13.47 -17.82 5.24
N ARG A 178 -13.45 -19.09 4.84
CA ARG A 178 -12.21 -19.80 4.50
C ARG A 178 -11.48 -19.21 3.30
N THR A 179 -12.21 -18.57 2.37
CA THR A 179 -11.65 -18.01 1.14
C THR A 179 -11.95 -16.52 1.02
N ALA A 180 -11.13 -15.80 0.24
CA ALA A 180 -11.38 -14.40 -0.10
C ALA A 180 -12.73 -14.24 -0.83
N ARG A 181 -13.03 -15.13 -1.79
CA ARG A 181 -14.31 -15.14 -2.51
C ARG A 181 -15.50 -15.26 -1.55
N ASP A 182 -15.47 -16.22 -0.64
CA ASP A 182 -16.55 -16.41 0.32
C ASP A 182 -16.66 -15.22 1.28
N THR A 183 -15.53 -14.61 1.65
CA THR A 183 -15.50 -13.41 2.50
C THR A 183 -16.17 -12.23 1.83
N VAL A 184 -15.96 -12.03 0.53
CA VAL A 184 -16.66 -11.02 -0.27
C VAL A 184 -18.15 -11.36 -0.39
N ARG A 185 -18.49 -12.62 -0.66
CA ARG A 185 -19.91 -13.03 -0.77
C ARG A 185 -20.69 -12.83 0.53
N LEU A 186 -20.05 -12.94 1.70
CA LEU A 186 -20.68 -12.65 2.99
C LEU A 186 -21.17 -11.20 3.12
N LEU A 187 -20.62 -10.25 2.37
CA LEU A 187 -21.00 -8.84 2.46
C LEU A 187 -22.49 -8.61 2.21
N ARG A 188 -23.13 -9.45 1.38
CA ARG A 188 -24.57 -9.39 1.09
C ARG A 188 -25.47 -9.56 2.31
N HIS A 189 -24.94 -10.14 3.39
CA HIS A 189 -25.68 -10.41 4.63
C HIS A 189 -25.34 -9.45 5.77
N LEU A 190 -24.41 -8.50 5.54
CA LEU A 190 -23.95 -7.59 6.57
C LEU A 190 -24.56 -6.20 6.35
N PRO A 191 -25.06 -5.53 7.39
CA PRO A 191 -25.70 -4.22 7.25
C PRO A 191 -24.66 -3.12 7.00
N LEU A 192 -25.06 -2.11 6.22
CA LEU A 192 -24.39 -0.81 6.19
C LEU A 192 -24.61 -0.06 7.50
N ALA A 193 -23.61 0.70 7.94
CA ALA A 193 -23.73 1.61 9.07
C ALA A 193 -23.96 3.07 8.62
N ALA A 194 -23.73 3.37 7.35
CA ALA A 194 -23.96 4.67 6.73
C ALA A 194 -24.14 4.50 5.22
N GLU A 195 -24.75 5.48 4.56
CA GLU A 195 -24.75 5.56 3.11
C GLU A 195 -23.30 5.69 2.58
N PRO A 196 -22.97 5.10 1.41
CA PRO A 196 -21.66 5.25 0.81
C PRO A 196 -21.24 6.73 0.70
N ARG A 197 -19.95 7.01 0.92
CA ARG A 197 -19.33 8.34 0.79
C ARG A 197 -19.74 9.39 1.82
N THR A 198 -20.64 9.09 2.74
CA THR A 198 -21.08 10.05 3.78
C THR A 198 -20.15 10.07 5.00
N ARG A 199 -19.45 8.97 5.28
CA ARG A 199 -18.58 8.80 6.45
C ARG A 199 -17.38 7.91 6.13
N PHE A 200 -16.27 8.18 6.82
CA PHE A 200 -15.13 7.25 6.90
C PHE A 200 -15.45 6.14 7.91
N LEU A 201 -15.37 4.88 7.47
CA LEU A 201 -15.56 3.69 8.28
C LEU A 201 -14.47 2.68 7.95
N TYR A 202 -13.43 2.60 8.78
CA TYR A 202 -12.35 1.65 8.58
C TYR A 202 -12.89 0.22 8.45
N SER A 203 -12.59 -0.43 7.33
CA SER A 203 -13.01 -1.79 7.00
C SER A 203 -11.83 -2.59 6.46
N ASN A 204 -11.72 -3.85 6.88
CA ASN A 204 -10.77 -4.81 6.32
C ASN A 204 -11.30 -5.52 5.06
N LYS A 205 -12.57 -5.28 4.71
CA LYS A 205 -13.30 -5.92 3.61
C LYS A 205 -13.85 -4.90 2.64
#